data_AF-A0A8J6UM72-F1
#
_entry.id   AF-A0A8J6UM72-F1
#
_cell.length_a   1.000
_cell.length_b   1.000
_cell.length_c   1.000
_cell.angle_alpha   90.00
_cell.angle_beta   90.00
_cell.angle_gamma   90.00
#
_symmetry.space_group_name_H-M   'P 1'
#
loop_
_entity.id
_entity.type
_entity.pdbx_description
1 polymer ?
#
loop_
_entity_poly.entity_id
_entity_poly.type
_entity_poly.pdbx_seq_one_letter_code
_entity_poly.pdbx_strand_id
1 'polypeptide(L)'
;MFNFVGRLLLWLRGGSLKLLALAGIILLVWGTVSPVGTLIWWLNEGAETLGFRKSSAKRLLPSDRAQGAPGKPINCYIVFLTGVGDFSANQLTLGEEYFLNQLDQAHPDCVTVRDVFPYSAANESLGGRRLLAPVWRFADNADGWLRAANMLIQIRNLWRFAISADDRYGPLYNQGIATAIIDRMNAAHPITPATQRPLKIILMSTSGGTQVSLGAAEYLDQWLDTKVLVVSVGGVFSGTDGFEAAERVYHLQGKRDWVEDIGQVVFPSRWPWTVGSPFHQAQWQGRYSVHNTGPHDHDGPKGYFGEAIAPPGPTQKAGQPKYVDLTLQVVNQLPIWTDSPTDQSAP
;
A
#
# COMPACT_ATOMS: atom_id res chain seq x y z
N MET A 1 8.07 39.53 26.66
CA MET A 1 8.99 38.58 25.98
C MET A 1 9.70 37.61 26.95
N PHE A 2 10.25 38.06 28.10
CA PHE A 2 10.95 37.21 29.06
C PHE A 2 10.09 36.13 29.78
N ASN A 3 8.77 36.36 29.96
CA ASN A 3 7.88 35.39 30.63
C ASN A 3 7.53 34.15 29.79
N PHE A 4 7.62 34.22 28.45
CA PHE A 4 7.31 33.10 27.57
C PHE A 4 8.49 32.14 27.46
N VAL A 5 9.71 32.70 27.36
CA VAL A 5 10.96 31.93 27.37
C VAL A 5 11.18 31.25 28.71
N GLY A 6 10.86 31.91 29.84
CA GLY A 6 10.90 31.30 31.17
C GLY A 6 9.91 30.13 31.35
N ARG A 7 8.67 30.26 30.84
CA ARG A 7 7.69 29.17 30.84
C ARG A 7 8.07 28.02 29.90
N LEU A 8 8.66 28.32 28.74
CA LEU A 8 9.17 27.32 27.80
C LEU A 8 10.37 26.56 28.39
N LEU A 9 11.29 27.26 29.08
CA LEU A 9 12.43 26.65 29.77
C LEU A 9 12.02 25.80 30.98
N LEU A 10 10.98 26.21 31.73
CA LEU A 10 10.40 25.41 32.81
C LEU A 10 9.61 24.19 32.27
N TRP A 11 8.95 24.32 31.13
CA TRP A 11 8.30 23.22 30.40
C TRP A 11 9.33 22.23 29.82
N LEU A 12 10.48 22.71 29.35
CA LEU A 12 11.65 21.91 28.94
C LEU A 12 12.37 21.27 30.13
N ARG A 13 12.29 21.83 31.35
CA ARG A 13 12.88 21.22 32.57
C ARG A 13 11.95 20.25 33.29
N GLY A 14 10.66 20.25 32.96
CA GLY A 14 9.62 19.46 33.62
C GLY A 14 9.54 18.01 33.14
N GLY A 15 8.76 17.19 33.84
CA GLY A 15 8.52 15.78 33.50
C GLY A 15 8.03 15.54 32.07
N SER A 16 7.50 16.57 31.39
CA SER A 16 7.17 16.60 29.96
C SER A 16 8.36 16.33 29.04
N LEU A 17 9.54 16.93 29.27
CA LEU A 17 10.72 16.64 28.45
C LEU A 17 11.23 15.22 28.67
N LYS A 18 11.18 14.74 29.92
CA LYS A 18 11.53 13.35 30.25
C LYS A 18 10.57 12.36 29.61
N LEU A 19 9.27 12.68 29.56
CA LEU A 19 8.25 11.89 28.86
C LEU A 19 8.44 11.91 27.34
N LEU A 20 8.78 13.06 26.75
CA LEU A 20 9.09 13.17 25.32
C LEU A 20 10.38 12.42 24.96
N ALA A 21 11.43 12.54 25.78
CA ALA A 21 12.67 11.78 25.61
C ALA A 21 12.43 10.28 25.78
N LEU A 22 11.63 9.87 26.77
CA LEU A 22 11.23 8.48 26.96
C LEU A 22 10.41 7.96 25.77
N ALA A 23 9.44 8.75 25.27
CA ALA A 23 8.68 8.42 24.07
C ALA A 23 9.59 8.30 22.85
N GLY A 24 10.57 9.20 22.69
CA GLY A 24 11.58 9.13 21.64
C GLY A 24 12.47 7.89 21.76
N ILE A 25 12.91 7.53 22.96
CA ILE A 25 13.69 6.31 23.22
C ILE A 25 12.83 5.07 22.94
N ILE A 26 11.57 5.05 23.37
CA ILE A 26 10.64 3.95 23.07
C ILE A 26 10.44 3.84 21.56
N LEU A 27 10.28 4.95 20.83
CA LEU A 27 10.20 4.94 19.37
C LEU A 27 11.50 4.44 18.73
N LEU A 28 12.67 4.83 19.23
CA LEU A 28 13.96 4.34 18.72
C LEU A 28 14.17 2.84 18.99
N VAL A 29 13.87 2.38 20.20
CA VAL A 29 13.97 0.97 20.61
C VAL A 29 12.94 0.14 19.83
N TRP A 30 11.71 0.63 19.71
CA TRP A 30 10.68 -0.06 18.96
C TRP A 30 10.98 -0.07 17.46
N GLY A 31 11.52 1.01 16.91
CA GLY A 31 12.00 1.08 15.54
C GLY A 31 13.14 0.11 15.24
N THR A 32 14.09 -0.03 16.17
CA THR A 32 15.18 -1.02 16.04
C THR A 32 14.73 -2.46 16.22
N VAL A 33 13.68 -2.71 17.02
CA VAL A 33 13.10 -4.06 17.20
C VAL A 33 12.03 -4.39 16.14
N SER A 34 11.48 -3.39 15.44
CA SER A 34 10.45 -3.58 14.42
C SER A 34 10.83 -4.53 13.27
N PRO A 35 12.10 -4.60 12.81
CA PRO A 35 12.53 -5.55 11.78
C PRO A 35 12.69 -6.96 12.33
N VAL A 36 12.73 -7.18 13.65
CA VAL A 36 12.93 -8.52 14.25
C VAL A 36 11.83 -9.48 13.83
N GLY A 37 10.59 -9.02 13.70
CA GLY A 37 9.51 -9.85 13.17
C GLY A 37 9.70 -10.26 11.70
N THR A 38 10.28 -9.37 10.89
CA THR A 38 10.65 -9.64 9.49
C THR A 38 11.82 -10.62 9.42
N LEU A 39 12.84 -10.41 10.26
CA LEU A 39 14.02 -11.28 10.38
C LEU A 39 13.64 -12.69 10.87
N ILE A 40 12.74 -12.82 11.85
CA ILE A 40 12.26 -14.12 12.34
C ILE A 40 11.46 -14.86 11.26
N TRP A 41 10.61 -14.16 10.50
CA TRP A 41 9.93 -14.77 9.35
C TRP A 41 10.95 -15.26 8.32
N TRP A 42 11.91 -14.42 7.93
CA TRP A 42 12.97 -14.79 6.99
C TRP A 42 13.85 -15.93 7.51
N LEU A 43 14.17 -16.00 8.80
CA LEU A 43 14.91 -17.12 9.37
C LEU A 43 14.10 -18.42 9.31
N ASN A 44 12.78 -18.35 9.44
CA ASN A 44 11.91 -19.52 9.31
C ASN A 44 11.80 -19.95 7.84
N GLU A 45 11.55 -19.02 6.91
CA GLU A 45 11.44 -19.30 5.47
C GLU A 45 12.79 -19.65 4.82
N GLY A 46 13.86 -19.01 5.29
CA GLY A 46 15.25 -19.33 4.98
C GLY A 46 15.63 -20.73 5.46
N ALA A 47 15.15 -21.15 6.63
CA ALA A 47 15.30 -22.53 7.09
C ALA A 47 14.45 -23.53 6.29
N GLU A 48 13.34 -23.10 5.70
CA GLU A 48 12.56 -23.93 4.76
C GLU A 48 13.25 -24.04 3.39
N THR A 49 13.81 -22.95 2.86
CA THR A 49 14.53 -22.92 1.57
C THR A 49 15.91 -23.59 1.63
N LEU A 50 16.58 -23.57 2.79
CA LEU A 50 17.82 -24.31 3.05
C LEU A 50 17.60 -25.76 3.52
N GLY A 51 16.35 -26.25 3.53
CA GLY A 51 16.02 -27.65 3.80
C GLY A 51 16.22 -28.12 5.24
N PHE A 52 16.40 -27.21 6.20
CA PHE A 52 16.59 -27.55 7.63
C PHE A 52 15.30 -27.91 8.35
N ARG A 53 14.14 -27.56 7.77
CA ARG A 53 12.86 -28.22 8.07
C ARG A 53 12.41 -28.91 6.80
N LYS A 54 11.94 -30.16 6.92
CA LYS A 54 11.19 -30.83 5.84
C LYS A 54 10.00 -29.94 5.52
N SER A 55 10.15 -29.08 4.53
CA SER A 55 9.04 -28.43 3.87
C SER A 55 8.18 -29.57 3.39
N SER A 56 7.04 -29.77 4.06
CA SER A 56 5.88 -30.23 3.34
C SER A 56 5.67 -29.16 2.29
N ALA A 57 6.31 -29.32 1.12
CA ALA A 57 5.84 -28.78 -0.12
C ALA A 57 4.35 -29.03 -0.04
N LYS A 58 3.60 -27.98 0.28
CA LYS A 58 2.15 -28.05 0.41
C LYS A 58 1.75 -28.19 -1.04
N ARG A 59 1.78 -29.46 -1.47
CA ARG A 59 1.24 -30.00 -2.69
C ARG A 59 0.00 -29.16 -2.91
N LEU A 60 0.05 -28.32 -3.95
CA LEU A 60 -1.04 -27.45 -4.38
C LEU A 60 -2.31 -28.27 -4.25
N LEU A 61 -3.02 -28.09 -3.14
CA LEU A 61 -4.27 -28.78 -2.89
C LEU A 61 -5.23 -28.07 -3.83
N PRO A 62 -5.85 -28.76 -4.79
CA PRO A 62 -6.94 -28.17 -5.54
C PRO A 62 -7.94 -27.67 -4.51
N SER A 63 -8.15 -26.35 -4.46
CA SER A 63 -9.34 -25.85 -3.80
C SER A 63 -10.49 -26.32 -4.69
N ASP A 64 -11.33 -27.22 -4.19
CA ASP A 64 -12.49 -27.81 -4.89
C ASP A 64 -13.61 -26.78 -5.19
N ARG A 65 -13.24 -25.57 -5.62
CA ARG A 65 -14.17 -24.52 -6.05
C ARG A 65 -13.84 -23.87 -7.39
N ALA A 66 -12.84 -24.34 -8.12
CA ALA A 66 -12.63 -23.94 -9.52
C ALA A 66 -13.13 -25.03 -10.48
N GLN A 67 -14.44 -25.30 -10.47
CA GLN A 67 -15.13 -25.84 -11.65
C GLN A 67 -15.80 -24.67 -12.37
N GLY A 68 -14.98 -23.81 -12.95
CA GLY A 68 -15.39 -22.88 -14.00
C GLY A 68 -14.79 -23.38 -15.31
N ALA A 69 -15.58 -23.40 -16.38
CA ALA A 69 -15.13 -23.69 -17.74
C ALA A 69 -13.83 -22.93 -18.07
N PRO A 70 -12.98 -23.41 -19.02
CA PRO A 70 -11.75 -22.71 -19.38
C PRO A 70 -12.10 -21.31 -19.90
N GLY A 71 -12.00 -20.34 -19.00
CA GLY A 71 -12.18 -18.93 -19.30
C GLY A 71 -11.02 -18.46 -20.17
N LYS A 72 -11.25 -17.36 -20.89
CA LYS A 72 -10.21 -16.63 -21.61
C LYS A 72 -9.01 -16.41 -20.67
N PRO A 73 -7.75 -16.61 -21.12
CA PRO A 73 -6.59 -16.36 -20.28
C PRO A 73 -6.58 -14.89 -19.84
N ILE A 74 -6.60 -14.67 -18.52
CA ILE A 74 -6.57 -13.34 -17.91
C ILE A 74 -5.10 -12.94 -17.73
N ASN A 75 -4.71 -11.82 -18.35
CA ASN A 75 -3.36 -11.26 -18.28
C ASN A 75 -3.33 -9.87 -17.60
N CYS A 76 -4.36 -9.53 -16.82
CA CYS A 76 -4.46 -8.25 -16.12
C CYS A 76 -4.89 -8.47 -14.66
N TYR A 77 -4.15 -7.90 -13.72
CA TYR A 77 -4.48 -7.92 -12.30
C TYR A 77 -4.51 -6.50 -11.74
N ILE A 78 -5.56 -6.18 -10.98
CA ILE A 78 -5.66 -4.94 -10.19
C ILE A 78 -5.41 -5.32 -8.75
N VAL A 79 -4.25 -4.97 -8.20
CA VAL A 79 -3.89 -5.31 -6.82
C VAL A 79 -4.10 -4.09 -5.95
N PHE A 80 -5.00 -4.17 -4.98
CA PHE A 80 -5.28 -3.07 -4.06
C PHE A 80 -4.52 -3.22 -2.74
N LEU A 81 -3.78 -2.18 -2.35
CA LEU A 81 -3.02 -2.11 -1.10
C LEU A 81 -3.53 -0.95 -0.23
N THR A 82 -4.03 -1.29 0.94
CA THR A 82 -4.69 -0.37 1.87
C THR A 82 -3.71 0.57 2.59
N GLY A 83 -4.25 1.65 3.19
CA GLY A 83 -3.48 2.68 3.87
C GLY A 83 -3.07 2.27 5.28
N VAL A 84 -2.20 3.05 5.92
CA VAL A 84 -1.71 2.75 7.28
C VAL A 84 -2.82 2.76 8.34
N GLY A 85 -3.98 3.35 8.02
CA GLY A 85 -5.18 3.33 8.87
C GLY A 85 -5.90 1.98 8.93
N ASP A 86 -5.61 1.04 8.01
CA ASP A 86 -6.39 -0.18 7.85
C ASP A 86 -5.89 -1.34 8.71
N PHE A 87 -6.84 -2.12 9.23
CA PHE A 87 -6.61 -3.04 10.34
C PHE A 87 -6.29 -4.48 9.92
N SER A 88 -6.61 -4.89 8.69
CA SER A 88 -6.29 -6.22 8.14
C SER A 88 -6.55 -6.32 6.64
N ALA A 89 -6.04 -7.37 5.99
CA ALA A 89 -6.31 -7.71 4.58
C ALA A 89 -7.81 -7.81 4.24
N ASN A 90 -8.66 -8.11 5.23
CA ASN A 90 -10.06 -8.45 5.05
C ASN A 90 -11.01 -7.32 5.50
N GLN A 91 -10.51 -6.12 5.76
CA GLN A 91 -11.31 -5.00 6.26
C GLN A 91 -11.09 -3.78 5.38
N LEU A 92 -11.73 -3.81 4.21
CA LEU A 92 -11.94 -2.62 3.39
C LEU A 92 -13.01 -1.73 4.04
N THR A 93 -12.87 -0.43 3.90
CA THR A 93 -13.97 0.49 4.18
C THR A 93 -15.09 0.32 3.15
N LEU A 94 -16.32 0.74 3.50
CA LEU A 94 -17.46 0.71 2.56
C LEU A 94 -17.15 1.46 1.26
N GLY A 95 -16.40 2.55 1.33
CA GLY A 95 -15.97 3.33 0.18
C GLY A 95 -14.95 2.62 -0.69
N GLU A 96 -13.97 1.93 -0.11
CA GLU A 96 -12.99 1.12 -0.86
C GLU A 96 -13.66 -0.10 -1.49
N GLU A 97 -14.57 -0.76 -0.76
CA GLU A 97 -15.36 -1.86 -1.31
C GLU A 97 -16.22 -1.38 -2.49
N TYR A 98 -16.90 -0.24 -2.34
CA TYR A 98 -17.64 0.39 -3.43
C TYR A 98 -16.72 0.70 -4.62
N PHE A 99 -15.57 1.32 -4.38
CA PHE A 99 -14.58 1.63 -5.42
C PHE A 99 -14.16 0.38 -6.20
N LEU A 100 -13.76 -0.68 -5.51
CA LEU A 100 -13.30 -1.92 -6.14
C LEU A 100 -14.44 -2.65 -6.86
N ASN A 101 -15.66 -2.64 -6.31
CA ASN A 101 -16.84 -3.19 -7.00
C ASN A 101 -17.15 -2.45 -8.30
N GLN A 102 -16.96 -1.13 -8.34
CA GLN A 102 -17.14 -0.35 -9.56
C GLN A 102 -16.03 -0.61 -10.58
N LEU A 103 -14.79 -0.84 -10.13
CA LEU A 103 -13.70 -1.24 -11.03
C LEU A 103 -13.93 -2.62 -11.65
N ASP A 104 -14.40 -3.60 -10.88
CA ASP A 104 -14.72 -4.94 -11.39
C ASP A 104 -15.79 -4.89 -12.48
N GLN A 105 -16.80 -4.03 -12.31
CA GLN A 105 -17.85 -3.83 -13.31
C GLN A 105 -17.34 -3.12 -14.56
N ALA A 106 -16.43 -2.15 -14.41
CA ALA A 106 -15.90 -1.37 -15.52
C ALA A 106 -14.84 -2.14 -16.33
N HIS A 107 -14.07 -3.01 -15.67
CA HIS A 107 -12.91 -3.71 -16.26
C HIS A 107 -12.97 -5.23 -16.04
N PRO A 108 -13.96 -5.93 -16.64
CA PRO A 108 -14.18 -7.36 -16.42
C PRO A 108 -13.07 -8.27 -16.99
N ASP A 109 -12.18 -7.73 -17.83
CA ASP A 109 -10.99 -8.44 -18.35
C ASP A 109 -9.81 -8.41 -17.37
N CYS A 110 -9.92 -7.74 -16.22
CA CYS A 110 -8.92 -7.70 -15.16
C CYS A 110 -9.43 -8.39 -13.89
N VAL A 111 -8.54 -9.09 -13.18
CA VAL A 111 -8.85 -9.71 -11.87
C VAL A 111 -8.44 -8.76 -10.76
N THR A 112 -9.40 -8.34 -9.95
CA THR A 112 -9.11 -7.52 -8.75
C THR A 112 -8.71 -8.41 -7.57
N VAL A 113 -7.54 -8.11 -7.01
CA VAL A 113 -6.98 -8.75 -5.82
C VAL A 113 -7.11 -7.78 -4.65
N ARG A 114 -8.04 -8.08 -3.75
CA ARG A 114 -8.45 -7.20 -2.64
C ARG A 114 -7.68 -7.47 -1.33
N ASP A 115 -7.19 -8.70 -1.15
CA ASP A 115 -6.70 -9.20 0.13
C ASP A 115 -5.16 -9.17 0.24
N VAL A 116 -4.53 -8.11 -0.25
CA VAL A 116 -3.09 -7.88 -0.02
C VAL A 116 -2.94 -6.91 1.12
N PHE A 117 -2.52 -7.38 2.29
CA PHE A 117 -2.23 -6.49 3.40
C PHE A 117 -0.79 -5.99 3.34
N PRO A 118 -0.54 -4.71 3.02
CA PRO A 118 0.81 -4.17 2.87
C PRO A 118 1.64 -4.21 4.16
N TYR A 119 1.05 -4.54 5.31
CA TYR A 119 1.69 -4.48 6.63
C TYR A 119 1.96 -5.86 7.27
N SER A 120 1.85 -6.94 6.48
CA SER A 120 2.17 -8.32 6.87
C SER A 120 2.75 -9.11 5.70
N ALA A 121 4.07 -9.38 5.74
CA ALA A 121 4.74 -10.24 4.75
C ALA A 121 4.20 -11.69 4.73
N ALA A 122 3.63 -12.16 5.84
CA ALA A 122 2.96 -13.45 5.90
C ALA A 122 1.49 -13.39 5.40
N ASN A 123 1.00 -12.20 5.06
CA ASN A 123 -0.40 -11.92 4.69
C ASN A 123 -1.47 -12.51 5.63
N GLU A 124 -1.09 -12.71 6.89
CA GLU A 124 -1.96 -13.20 7.97
C GLU A 124 -2.61 -12.01 8.69
N SER A 125 -3.91 -12.12 8.93
CA SER A 125 -4.63 -11.23 9.86
C SER A 125 -4.11 -11.42 11.28
N LEU A 126 -4.32 -10.43 12.14
CA LEU A 126 -3.86 -10.38 13.54
C LEU A 126 -4.24 -11.60 14.41
N GLY A 127 -5.12 -12.49 13.94
CA GLY A 127 -5.53 -13.73 14.61
C GLY A 127 -4.61 -14.95 14.39
N GLY A 128 -3.57 -14.86 13.55
CA GLY A 128 -2.69 -15.98 13.23
C GLY A 128 -1.66 -16.32 14.34
N ARG A 129 -1.87 -17.46 15.01
CA ARG A 129 -1.00 -18.20 15.97
C ARG A 129 0.30 -17.50 16.40
N ARG A 130 0.24 -16.59 17.37
CA ARG A 130 1.40 -16.13 18.15
C ARG A 130 1.06 -16.09 19.64
N LEU A 131 2.08 -16.34 20.47
CA LEU A 131 2.07 -16.55 21.93
C LEU A 131 1.31 -15.50 22.78
N LEU A 132 0.84 -14.40 22.19
CA LEU A 132 0.15 -13.29 22.83
C LEU A 132 -1.33 -13.14 22.40
N ALA A 133 -1.90 -14.11 21.66
CA ALA A 133 -3.31 -14.11 21.27
C ALA A 133 -4.33 -13.86 22.40
N PRO A 134 -4.11 -14.29 23.68
CA PRO A 134 -5.01 -13.98 24.78
C PRO A 134 -5.03 -12.49 25.14
N VAL A 135 -3.90 -11.79 25.01
CA VAL A 135 -3.78 -10.35 25.29
C VAL A 135 -4.57 -9.54 24.28
N TRP A 136 -4.52 -9.94 23.00
CA TRP A 136 -5.29 -9.31 21.93
C TRP A 136 -6.80 -9.58 22.06
N ARG A 137 -7.21 -10.78 22.47
CA ARG A 137 -8.63 -11.11 22.74
C ARG A 137 -9.20 -10.40 23.97
N PHE A 138 -8.37 -10.17 24.99
CA PHE A 138 -8.75 -9.39 26.17
C PHE A 138 -8.85 -7.89 25.85
N ALA A 139 -7.97 -7.39 24.98
CA ALA A 139 -7.97 -6.03 24.47
C ALA A 139 -9.22 -5.66 23.64
N ASP A 140 -9.77 -6.62 22.89
CA ASP A 140 -10.92 -6.42 22.00
C ASP A 140 -12.25 -6.18 22.76
N ASN A 141 -12.33 -6.62 24.02
CA ASN A 141 -13.56 -6.63 24.83
C ASN A 141 -13.69 -5.43 25.81
N ALA A 142 -12.75 -4.47 25.80
CA ALA A 142 -12.75 -3.36 26.75
C ALA A 142 -13.08 -2.01 26.06
N ASP A 143 -14.28 -1.50 26.33
CA ASP A 143 -14.76 -0.21 25.82
C ASP A 143 -13.90 0.95 26.36
N GLY A 144 -13.05 1.50 25.49
CA GLY A 144 -12.05 2.53 25.80
C GLY A 144 -10.65 2.12 25.35
N TRP A 145 -10.31 0.83 25.43
CA TRP A 145 -9.05 0.28 24.89
C TRP A 145 -9.06 0.22 23.37
N LEU A 146 -10.23 0.09 22.73
CA LEU A 146 -10.38 0.07 21.27
C LEU A 146 -9.73 1.29 20.59
N ARG A 147 -9.78 2.48 21.19
CA ARG A 147 -9.08 3.68 20.66
C ARG A 147 -7.56 3.57 20.79
N ALA A 148 -7.06 3.04 21.90
CA ALA A 148 -5.63 2.80 22.12
C ALA A 148 -5.11 1.66 21.23
N ALA A 149 -5.88 0.60 21.04
CA ALA A 149 -5.57 -0.51 20.14
C ALA A 149 -5.55 -0.05 18.68
N ASN A 150 -6.54 0.76 18.27
CA ASN A 150 -6.58 1.40 16.96
C ASN A 150 -5.31 2.25 16.73
N MET A 151 -4.95 3.11 17.70
CA MET A 151 -3.72 3.89 17.65
C MET A 151 -2.44 3.02 17.57
N LEU A 152 -2.35 1.94 18.34
CA LEU A 152 -1.19 1.02 18.32
C LEU A 152 -1.06 0.30 16.96
N ILE A 153 -2.16 -0.06 16.33
CA ILE A 153 -2.16 -0.66 14.99
C ILE A 153 -1.72 0.35 13.95
N GLN A 154 -2.23 1.58 13.98
CA GLN A 154 -1.77 2.65 13.09
C GLN A 154 -0.27 2.92 13.25
N ILE A 155 0.23 2.95 14.50
CA ILE A 155 1.67 3.09 14.77
C ILE A 155 2.45 1.90 14.19
N ARG A 156 1.96 0.66 14.33
CA ARG A 156 2.59 -0.51 13.71
C ARG A 156 2.62 -0.39 12.19
N ASN A 157 1.53 0.01 11.56
CA ASN A 157 1.46 0.16 10.10
C ASN A 157 2.39 1.28 9.62
N LEU A 158 2.48 2.38 10.38
CA LEU A 158 3.47 3.43 10.14
C LEU A 158 4.90 2.92 10.27
N TRP A 159 5.19 2.03 11.23
CA TRP A 159 6.49 1.36 11.30
C TRP A 159 6.78 0.46 10.10
N ARG A 160 5.78 -0.24 9.58
CA ARG A 160 5.93 -1.08 8.38
C ARG A 160 6.18 -0.24 7.13
N PHE A 161 5.48 0.87 7.00
CA PHE A 161 5.79 1.92 6.02
C PHE A 161 7.26 2.38 6.14
N ALA A 162 7.71 2.71 7.36
CA ALA A 162 9.07 3.16 7.59
C ALA A 162 10.13 2.08 7.27
N ILE A 163 9.86 0.82 7.59
CA ILE A 163 10.73 -0.32 7.21
C ILE A 163 10.81 -0.45 5.69
N SER A 164 9.66 -0.36 5.00
CA SER A 164 9.60 -0.49 3.54
C SER A 164 10.42 0.60 2.83
N ALA A 165 10.49 1.80 3.40
CA ALA A 165 11.27 2.92 2.89
C ALA A 165 12.75 2.95 3.35
N ASP A 166 13.19 2.06 4.24
CA ASP A 166 14.56 2.04 4.76
C ASP A 166 15.42 1.10 3.92
N ASP A 167 16.48 1.61 3.29
CA ASP A 167 17.33 0.83 2.38
C ASP A 167 17.93 -0.46 3.01
N ARG A 168 18.06 -0.53 4.34
CA ARG A 168 18.68 -1.69 5.02
C ARG A 168 17.70 -2.82 5.27
N TYR A 169 16.42 -2.50 5.45
CA TYR A 169 15.38 -3.48 5.82
C TYR A 169 14.29 -3.61 4.76
N GLY A 170 14.11 -2.57 3.95
CA GLY A 170 13.17 -2.44 2.86
C GLY A 170 13.27 -3.57 1.86
N PRO A 171 14.46 -3.91 1.31
CA PRO A 171 14.58 -4.99 0.34
C PRO A 171 13.94 -6.31 0.81
N LEU A 172 14.28 -6.75 2.03
CA LEU A 172 13.72 -7.99 2.59
C LEU A 172 12.21 -7.89 2.84
N TYR A 173 11.75 -6.74 3.32
CA TYR A 173 10.34 -6.54 3.62
C TYR A 173 9.49 -6.49 2.35
N ASN A 174 9.94 -5.71 1.36
CA ASN A 174 9.30 -5.48 0.08
C ASN A 174 9.26 -6.77 -0.75
N GLN A 175 10.32 -7.58 -0.68
CA GLN A 175 10.35 -8.93 -1.24
C GLN A 175 9.24 -9.82 -0.68
N GLY A 176 9.07 -9.83 0.65
CA GLY A 176 8.00 -10.60 1.30
C GLY A 176 6.60 -10.12 0.91
N ILE A 177 6.41 -8.81 0.70
CA ILE A 177 5.15 -8.26 0.17
C ILE A 177 4.91 -8.70 -1.27
N ALA A 178 5.94 -8.70 -2.13
CA ALA A 178 5.81 -9.19 -3.50
C ALA A 178 5.40 -10.67 -3.54
N THR A 179 5.96 -11.52 -2.68
CA THR A 179 5.51 -12.92 -2.53
C THR A 179 4.04 -12.99 -2.13
N ALA A 180 3.61 -12.20 -1.13
CA ALA A 180 2.22 -12.15 -0.71
C ALA A 180 1.27 -11.67 -1.82
N ILE A 181 1.69 -10.73 -2.66
CA ILE A 181 0.95 -10.29 -3.84
C ILE A 181 0.77 -11.46 -4.82
N ILE A 182 1.85 -12.15 -5.17
CA ILE A 182 1.81 -13.29 -6.10
C ILE A 182 0.91 -14.41 -5.59
N ASP A 183 1.00 -14.74 -4.30
CA ASP A 183 0.16 -15.76 -3.68
C ASP A 183 -1.33 -15.40 -3.77
N ARG A 184 -1.68 -14.13 -3.53
CA ARG A 184 -3.07 -13.66 -3.64
C ARG A 184 -3.55 -13.52 -5.07
N MET A 185 -2.70 -13.12 -5.99
CA MET A 185 -2.98 -13.16 -7.43
C MET A 185 -3.33 -14.57 -7.86
N ASN A 186 -2.47 -15.56 -7.56
CA ASN A 186 -2.73 -16.96 -7.87
C ASN A 186 -3.99 -17.52 -7.22
N ALA A 187 -4.31 -17.10 -5.98
CA ALA A 187 -5.52 -17.51 -5.29
C ALA A 187 -6.79 -16.91 -5.92
N ALA A 188 -6.73 -15.68 -6.43
CA ALA A 188 -7.84 -15.01 -7.09
C ALA A 188 -8.06 -15.58 -8.51
N HIS A 189 -6.98 -15.73 -9.28
CA HIS A 189 -6.98 -16.38 -10.58
C HIS A 189 -5.56 -16.91 -10.85
N PRO A 190 -5.36 -18.21 -11.14
CA PRO A 190 -4.04 -18.77 -11.37
C PRO A 190 -3.26 -18.00 -12.44
N ILE A 191 -2.03 -17.62 -12.12
CA ILE A 191 -1.12 -16.99 -13.09
C ILE A 191 -0.67 -18.09 -14.05
N THR A 192 -1.07 -17.98 -15.31
CA THR A 192 -0.63 -18.92 -16.34
C THR A 192 0.76 -18.51 -16.85
N PRO A 193 1.69 -19.46 -17.08
CA PRO A 193 2.97 -19.18 -17.70
C PRO A 193 2.78 -18.40 -19.01
N ALA A 194 3.61 -17.38 -19.21
CA ALA A 194 3.40 -16.35 -20.22
C ALA A 194 3.09 -16.93 -21.62
N THR A 195 1.98 -16.46 -22.19
CA THR A 195 1.65 -16.60 -23.60
C THR A 195 1.93 -15.27 -24.28
N GLN A 196 2.99 -15.19 -25.10
CA GLN A 196 3.35 -14.12 -26.04
C GLN A 196 3.36 -12.63 -25.58
N ARG A 197 2.81 -12.27 -24.41
CA ARG A 197 2.70 -10.89 -23.90
C ARG A 197 3.00 -10.84 -22.39
N PRO A 198 3.65 -9.76 -21.91
CA PRO A 198 3.89 -9.56 -20.49
C PRO A 198 2.59 -9.44 -19.69
N LEU A 199 2.61 -9.90 -18.45
CA LEU A 199 1.51 -9.82 -17.50
C LEU A 199 1.31 -8.38 -17.01
N LYS A 200 0.11 -7.82 -17.13
CA LYS A 200 -0.19 -6.47 -16.68
C LYS A 200 -0.59 -6.47 -15.20
N ILE A 201 0.17 -5.76 -14.37
CA ILE A 201 -0.11 -5.61 -12.94
C ILE A 201 -0.34 -4.13 -12.64
N ILE A 202 -1.56 -3.79 -12.22
CA ILE A 202 -1.94 -2.45 -11.77
C ILE A 202 -1.94 -2.46 -10.24
N LEU A 203 -0.88 -1.94 -9.64
CA LEU A 203 -0.78 -1.77 -8.20
C LEU A 203 -1.51 -0.48 -7.78
N MET A 204 -2.72 -0.62 -7.26
CA MET A 204 -3.52 0.48 -6.72
C MET A 204 -3.28 0.56 -5.21
N SER A 205 -2.97 1.74 -4.70
CA SER A 205 -2.61 1.89 -3.29
C SER A 205 -3.01 3.24 -2.72
N THR A 206 -3.22 3.30 -1.41
CA THR A 206 -3.56 4.54 -0.71
C THR A 206 -2.58 4.87 0.43
N SER A 207 -2.34 6.15 0.69
CA SER A 207 -1.52 6.62 1.81
C SER A 207 -0.14 5.92 1.84
N GLY A 208 0.33 5.46 3.01
CA GLY A 208 1.58 4.70 3.15
C GLY A 208 1.61 3.35 2.43
N GLY A 209 0.45 2.83 1.98
CA GLY A 209 0.38 1.65 1.13
C GLY A 209 1.09 1.85 -0.21
N THR A 210 1.21 3.10 -0.68
CA THR A 210 1.96 3.42 -1.90
C THR A 210 3.44 3.13 -1.77
N GLN A 211 4.09 3.46 -0.65
CA GLN A 211 5.49 3.09 -0.43
C GLN A 211 5.69 1.58 -0.52
N VAL A 212 4.82 0.82 0.15
CA VAL A 212 4.90 -0.63 0.16
C VAL A 212 4.67 -1.22 -1.23
N SER A 213 3.70 -0.68 -1.95
CA SER A 213 3.41 -1.04 -3.33
C SER A 213 4.58 -0.78 -4.27
N LEU A 214 5.23 0.39 -4.15
CA LEU A 214 6.41 0.75 -4.94
C LEU A 214 7.59 -0.17 -4.59
N GLY A 215 7.79 -0.46 -3.30
CA GLY A 215 8.79 -1.43 -2.85
C GLY A 215 8.63 -2.80 -3.49
N ALA A 216 7.39 -3.30 -3.60
CA ALA A 216 7.13 -4.61 -4.21
C ALA A 216 7.28 -4.62 -5.74
N ALA A 217 7.16 -3.47 -6.41
CA ALA A 217 7.13 -3.36 -7.87
C ALA A 217 8.38 -3.95 -8.53
N GLU A 218 9.57 -3.69 -7.97
CA GLU A 218 10.83 -4.22 -8.50
C GLU A 218 10.88 -5.76 -8.48
N TYR A 219 10.43 -6.38 -7.40
CA TYR A 219 10.41 -7.84 -7.29
C TYR A 219 9.37 -8.48 -8.20
N LEU A 220 8.22 -7.84 -8.38
CA LEU A 220 7.20 -8.31 -9.31
C LEU A 220 7.73 -8.28 -10.75
N ASP A 221 8.40 -7.19 -11.15
CA ASP A 221 9.04 -7.03 -12.46
C ASP A 221 10.17 -8.04 -12.71
N GLN A 222 10.99 -8.30 -11.69
CA GLN A 222 12.10 -9.27 -11.81
C GLN A 222 11.65 -10.72 -11.84
N TRP A 223 10.59 -11.08 -11.10
CA TRP A 223 10.16 -12.47 -10.95
C TRP A 223 9.12 -12.90 -11.98
N LEU A 224 8.41 -11.94 -12.55
CA LEU A 224 7.37 -12.16 -13.54
C LEU A 224 7.64 -11.24 -14.74
N ASP A 225 7.54 -11.76 -15.95
CA ASP A 225 7.56 -10.94 -17.17
C ASP A 225 6.31 -10.04 -17.19
N THR A 226 6.44 -8.82 -16.64
CA THR A 226 5.30 -7.96 -16.32
C THR A 226 5.42 -6.55 -16.86
N LYS A 227 4.26 -5.90 -16.95
CA LYS A 227 4.13 -4.44 -17.03
C LYS A 227 3.52 -3.94 -15.74
N VAL A 228 4.35 -3.34 -14.88
CA VAL A 228 3.90 -2.80 -13.60
C VAL A 228 3.47 -1.35 -13.76
N LEU A 229 2.19 -1.09 -13.51
CA LEU A 229 1.59 0.25 -13.44
C LEU A 229 1.22 0.53 -11.99
N VAL A 230 1.56 1.71 -11.48
CA VAL A 230 1.23 2.10 -10.10
C VAL A 230 0.20 3.23 -10.13
N VAL A 231 -0.91 3.06 -9.40
CA VAL A 231 -1.88 4.11 -9.12
C VAL A 231 -1.86 4.40 -7.63
N SER A 232 -1.26 5.53 -7.28
CA SER A 232 -1.16 6.02 -5.91
C SER A 232 -2.31 6.98 -5.62
N VAL A 233 -3.05 6.76 -4.54
CA VAL A 233 -4.18 7.60 -4.12
C VAL A 233 -3.84 8.29 -2.80
N GLY A 234 -3.54 9.60 -2.84
CA GLY A 234 -3.02 10.33 -1.67
C GLY A 234 -1.78 9.68 -1.05
N GLY A 235 -0.96 9.03 -1.88
CA GLY A 235 0.12 8.17 -1.39
C GLY A 235 1.30 8.95 -0.78
N VAL A 236 1.88 8.37 0.26
CA VAL A 236 3.15 8.83 0.85
C VAL A 236 4.22 7.82 0.48
N PHE A 237 5.39 8.28 0.00
CA PHE A 237 6.49 7.43 -0.42
C PHE A 237 7.84 8.16 -0.44
N SER A 238 8.92 7.38 -0.41
CA SER A 238 10.31 7.84 -0.37
C SER A 238 10.76 8.42 -1.70
N GLY A 239 10.34 7.86 -2.83
CA GLY A 239 10.84 8.24 -4.14
C GLY A 239 12.12 7.51 -4.58
N THR A 240 12.54 6.48 -3.84
CA THR A 240 13.63 5.57 -4.23
C THR A 240 13.06 4.33 -4.92
N ASP A 241 12.19 3.61 -4.23
CA ASP A 241 11.76 2.28 -4.65
C ASP A 241 10.72 2.32 -5.79
N GLY A 242 10.75 1.29 -6.64
CA GLY A 242 9.73 1.04 -7.66
C GLY A 242 9.72 1.98 -8.87
N PHE A 243 10.36 3.15 -8.80
CA PHE A 243 10.37 4.13 -9.89
C PHE A 243 11.20 3.69 -11.11
N GLU A 244 12.10 2.73 -10.98
CA GLU A 244 12.81 2.15 -12.12
C GLU A 244 12.02 1.00 -12.76
N ALA A 245 11.40 0.14 -11.94
CA ALA A 245 10.61 -1.00 -12.40
C ALA A 245 9.22 -0.63 -12.94
N ALA A 246 8.58 0.40 -12.38
CA ALA A 246 7.26 0.80 -12.83
C ALA A 246 7.31 1.48 -14.21
N GLU A 247 6.50 1.01 -15.15
CA GLU A 247 6.34 1.62 -16.47
C GLU A 247 5.76 3.03 -16.34
N ARG A 248 4.74 3.18 -15.48
CA ARG A 248 4.11 4.45 -15.13
C ARG A 248 3.69 4.45 -13.66
N VAL A 249 3.77 5.63 -13.06
CA VAL A 249 3.23 5.93 -11.73
C VAL A 249 2.26 7.11 -11.87
N TYR A 250 0.97 6.85 -11.65
CA TYR A 250 -0.08 7.85 -11.60
C TYR A 250 -0.38 8.18 -10.14
N HIS A 251 -0.23 9.44 -9.76
CA HIS A 251 -0.49 9.89 -8.40
C HIS A 251 -1.73 10.76 -8.38
N LEU A 252 -2.77 10.31 -7.67
CA LEU A 252 -4.02 11.01 -7.48
C LEU A 252 -3.92 11.90 -6.24
N GLN A 253 -4.08 13.20 -6.44
CA GLN A 253 -3.90 14.22 -5.42
C GLN A 253 -5.22 14.95 -5.12
N GLY A 254 -5.57 14.99 -3.84
CA GLY A 254 -6.66 15.77 -3.27
C GLY A 254 -6.20 17.18 -2.90
N LYS A 255 -6.99 18.21 -3.24
CA LYS A 255 -6.62 19.61 -2.95
C LYS A 255 -6.57 19.96 -1.46
N ARG A 256 -7.13 19.12 -0.58
CA ARG A 256 -7.15 19.31 0.87
C ARG A 256 -6.37 18.23 1.62
N ASP A 257 -5.68 17.36 0.88
CA ASP A 257 -4.80 16.35 1.46
C ASP A 257 -3.42 16.96 1.71
N TRP A 258 -3.10 17.22 2.98
CA TRP A 258 -1.79 17.70 3.40
C TRP A 258 -0.84 16.56 3.79
N VAL A 259 -1.33 15.32 3.90
CA VAL A 259 -0.55 14.18 4.39
C VAL A 259 0.41 13.70 3.32
N GLU A 260 0.01 13.73 2.05
CA GLU A 260 0.90 13.41 0.92
C GLU A 260 2.15 14.33 0.86
N ASP A 261 2.03 15.59 1.29
CA ASP A 261 3.14 16.55 1.34
C ASP A 261 4.23 16.13 2.34
N ILE A 262 3.90 15.31 3.34
CA ILE A 262 4.87 14.80 4.32
C ILE A 262 6.01 14.07 3.61
N GLY A 263 5.71 13.30 2.56
CA GLY A 263 6.73 12.57 1.80
C GLY A 263 7.74 13.52 1.15
N GLN A 264 7.28 14.67 0.68
CA GLN A 264 8.13 15.71 0.07
C GLN A 264 9.05 16.40 1.08
N VAL A 265 8.68 16.40 2.37
CA VAL A 265 9.50 16.99 3.43
C VAL A 265 10.47 15.98 4.02
N VAL A 266 10.00 14.77 4.30
CA VAL A 266 10.75 13.77 5.07
C VAL A 266 11.80 13.04 4.23
N PHE A 267 11.52 12.79 2.94
CA PHE A 267 12.39 11.95 2.12
C PHE A 267 13.28 12.79 1.20
N PRO A 268 14.62 12.74 1.37
CA PRO A 268 15.53 13.54 0.55
C PRO A 268 15.43 13.28 -0.95
N SER A 269 15.08 12.05 -1.36
CA SER A 269 14.84 11.67 -2.75
C SER A 269 13.64 12.38 -3.39
N ARG A 270 12.73 12.95 -2.60
CA ARG A 270 11.61 13.78 -3.07
C ARG A 270 11.96 15.27 -3.17
N TRP A 271 13.11 15.71 -2.64
CA TRP A 271 13.44 17.13 -2.58
C TRP A 271 13.82 17.70 -3.95
N PRO A 272 13.40 18.93 -4.31
CA PRO A 272 13.60 19.49 -5.65
C PRO A 272 15.05 19.54 -6.15
N TRP A 273 16.03 19.53 -5.24
CA TRP A 273 17.46 19.55 -5.58
C TRP A 273 18.09 18.15 -5.67
N THR A 274 17.39 17.09 -5.29
CA THR A 274 17.84 15.70 -5.44
C THR A 274 17.45 15.17 -6.82
N VAL A 275 17.88 15.91 -7.84
CA VAL A 275 17.44 15.74 -9.23
C VAL A 275 17.81 14.39 -9.85
N GLY A 276 18.81 13.70 -9.28
CA GLY A 276 19.23 12.36 -9.70
C GLY A 276 18.46 11.20 -9.07
N SER A 277 17.47 11.46 -8.20
CA SER A 277 16.71 10.36 -7.58
C SER A 277 15.83 9.62 -8.60
N PRO A 278 15.53 8.32 -8.38
CA PRO A 278 14.63 7.56 -9.25
C PRO A 278 13.29 8.27 -9.50
N PHE A 279 12.74 8.90 -8.46
CA PHE A 279 11.54 9.73 -8.57
C PHE A 279 11.67 10.87 -9.59
N HIS A 280 12.70 11.73 -9.48
CA HIS A 280 12.87 12.86 -10.40
C HIS A 280 13.18 12.39 -11.81
N GLN A 281 13.94 11.30 -11.97
CA GLN A 281 14.16 10.68 -13.27
C GLN A 281 12.84 10.22 -13.90
N ALA A 282 11.96 9.56 -13.14
CA ALA A 282 10.64 9.17 -13.61
C ALA A 282 9.75 10.37 -13.97
N GLN A 283 9.84 11.48 -13.22
CA GLN A 283 9.16 12.73 -13.59
C GLN A 283 9.65 13.28 -14.93
N TRP A 284 10.96 13.39 -15.12
CA TRP A 284 11.55 13.91 -16.36
C TRP A 284 11.26 13.04 -17.57
N GLN A 285 11.20 11.72 -17.38
CA GLN A 285 10.85 10.77 -18.42
C GLN A 285 9.33 10.71 -18.70
N GLY A 286 8.51 11.50 -17.98
CA GLY A 286 7.05 11.48 -18.11
C GLY A 286 6.41 10.17 -17.62
N ARG A 287 7.15 9.37 -16.84
CA ARG A 287 6.65 8.12 -16.25
C ARG A 287 5.89 8.36 -14.94
N TYR A 288 6.15 9.47 -14.25
CA TYR A 288 5.34 9.93 -13.12
C TYR A 288 4.43 11.09 -13.52
N SER A 289 3.14 11.03 -13.16
CA SER A 289 2.20 12.13 -13.38
C SER A 289 1.22 12.30 -12.22
N VAL A 290 0.88 13.55 -11.92
CA VAL A 290 -0.08 13.92 -10.86
C VAL A 290 -1.42 14.27 -11.49
N HIS A 291 -2.50 13.69 -10.96
CA HIS A 291 -3.88 13.93 -11.40
C HIS A 291 -4.70 14.41 -10.22
N ASN A 292 -5.30 15.59 -10.35
CA ASN A 292 -6.12 16.14 -9.28
C ASN A 292 -7.50 15.46 -9.26
N THR A 293 -7.92 14.91 -8.12
CA THR A 293 -9.22 14.24 -7.98
C THR A 293 -10.32 15.14 -7.43
N GLY A 294 -10.00 16.39 -7.11
CA GLY A 294 -10.93 17.35 -6.55
C GLY A 294 -10.60 17.69 -5.11
N PRO A 295 -11.59 18.15 -4.32
CA PRO A 295 -11.33 18.67 -3.00
C PRO A 295 -11.23 17.55 -1.96
N HIS A 296 -10.55 16.43 -2.23
CA HIS A 296 -10.41 15.36 -1.23
C HIS A 296 -9.56 15.79 -0.03
N ASP A 297 -10.00 15.40 1.17
CA ASP A 297 -9.13 15.30 2.35
C ASP A 297 -8.32 13.97 2.25
N HIS A 298 -7.39 13.69 3.16
CA HIS A 298 -6.62 12.44 3.10
C HIS A 298 -7.51 11.21 3.35
N ASP A 299 -8.33 11.27 4.39
CA ASP A 299 -9.15 10.17 4.89
C ASP A 299 -10.56 10.63 5.34
N GLY A 300 -11.34 9.68 5.86
CA GLY A 300 -12.67 9.93 6.40
C GLY A 300 -13.74 10.18 5.34
N PRO A 301 -14.91 10.74 5.74
CA PRO A 301 -16.08 10.86 4.86
C PRO A 301 -15.84 11.70 3.59
N LYS A 302 -14.84 12.57 3.60
CA LYS A 302 -14.44 13.44 2.48
C LYS A 302 -13.07 13.06 1.88
N GLY A 303 -12.50 11.93 2.32
CA GLY A 303 -11.27 11.35 1.78
C GLY A 303 -11.49 10.73 0.40
N TYR A 304 -10.44 10.17 -0.21
CA TYR A 304 -10.52 9.60 -1.57
C TYR A 304 -11.57 8.51 -1.76
N PHE A 305 -11.84 7.74 -0.71
CA PHE A 305 -12.89 6.73 -0.68
C PHE A 305 -14.09 7.19 0.17
N GLY A 306 -14.21 8.49 0.41
CA GLY A 306 -15.25 9.07 1.23
C GLY A 306 -16.65 8.93 0.61
N GLU A 307 -17.63 8.59 1.45
CA GLU A 307 -19.02 8.44 1.03
C GLU A 307 -19.86 9.71 1.19
N ALA A 308 -19.30 10.79 1.73
CA ALA A 308 -20.00 12.07 1.78
C ALA A 308 -20.24 12.59 0.37
N ILE A 309 -21.28 13.40 0.22
CA ILE A 309 -21.54 14.11 -1.02
C ILE A 309 -20.43 15.13 -1.27
N ALA A 310 -19.83 15.06 -2.45
CA ALA A 310 -18.88 16.02 -2.95
C ALA A 310 -19.59 17.29 -3.46
N PRO A 311 -18.96 18.47 -3.32
CA PRO A 311 -19.50 19.69 -3.89
C PRO A 311 -19.56 19.57 -5.43
N PRO A 312 -20.56 20.19 -6.08
CA PRO A 312 -20.71 20.11 -7.52
C PRO A 312 -19.48 20.68 -8.24
N GLY A 313 -18.97 19.92 -9.21
CA GLY A 313 -17.90 20.39 -10.09
C GLY A 313 -18.40 21.44 -11.10
N PRO A 314 -17.49 22.23 -11.71
CA PRO A 314 -17.84 23.27 -12.69
C PRO A 314 -18.61 22.75 -13.91
N THR A 315 -18.53 21.45 -14.19
CA THR A 315 -19.06 20.81 -15.42
C THR A 315 -20.12 19.75 -15.16
N GLN A 316 -20.62 19.57 -13.93
CA GLN A 316 -21.51 18.45 -13.59
C GLN A 316 -23.01 18.79 -13.70
N LYS A 317 -23.78 17.92 -14.38
CA LYS A 317 -25.26 17.91 -14.42
C LYS A 317 -25.82 16.76 -13.56
N ALA A 318 -26.90 17.08 -12.83
CA ALA A 318 -27.87 16.20 -12.17
C ALA A 318 -27.34 14.89 -11.53
N GLY A 319 -26.81 15.04 -10.32
CA GLY A 319 -26.37 13.99 -9.41
C GLY A 319 -25.43 14.62 -8.42
N GLN A 320 -25.58 14.34 -7.13
CA GLN A 320 -24.62 14.76 -6.11
C GLN A 320 -23.63 13.59 -5.94
N PRO A 321 -22.47 13.58 -6.63
CA PRO A 321 -21.54 12.46 -6.54
C PRO A 321 -20.97 12.35 -5.12
N LYS A 322 -20.62 11.15 -4.69
CA LYS A 322 -19.80 10.93 -3.50
C LYS A 322 -18.33 11.28 -3.80
N TYR A 323 -17.49 11.47 -2.78
CA TYR A 323 -16.05 11.67 -3.00
C TYR A 323 -15.38 10.48 -3.70
N VAL A 324 -15.80 9.26 -3.40
CA VAL A 324 -15.32 8.06 -4.10
C VAL A 324 -15.61 8.07 -5.60
N ASP A 325 -16.73 8.67 -6.03
CA ASP A 325 -17.08 8.78 -7.45
C ASP A 325 -16.12 9.70 -8.21
N LEU A 326 -15.62 10.76 -7.55
CA LEU A 326 -14.61 11.63 -8.13
C LEU A 326 -13.28 10.88 -8.35
N THR A 327 -12.89 10.04 -7.40
CA THR A 327 -11.71 9.17 -7.52
C THR A 327 -11.89 8.17 -8.65
N LEU A 328 -13.03 7.48 -8.71
CA LEU A 328 -13.39 6.55 -9.79
C LEU A 328 -13.36 7.24 -11.17
N GLN A 329 -13.88 8.47 -11.26
CA GLN A 329 -13.90 9.21 -12.51
C GLN A 329 -12.48 9.42 -13.05
N VAL A 330 -11.54 9.86 -12.21
CA VAL A 330 -10.16 10.08 -12.64
C VAL A 330 -9.45 8.76 -12.95
N VAL A 331 -9.61 7.74 -12.09
CA VAL A 331 -9.02 6.41 -12.31
C VAL A 331 -9.45 5.82 -13.65
N ASN A 332 -10.73 5.89 -14.00
CA ASN A 332 -11.24 5.38 -15.28
C ASN A 332 -10.78 6.17 -16.50
N GLN A 333 -10.29 7.41 -16.32
CA GLN A 333 -9.74 8.22 -17.40
C GLN A 333 -8.22 8.00 -17.61
N LEU A 334 -7.56 7.28 -16.70
CA LEU A 334 -6.14 6.98 -16.84
C LEU A 334 -5.91 6.07 -18.07
N PRO A 335 -4.81 6.26 -18.82
CA PRO A 335 -4.46 5.42 -19.96
C PRO A 335 -3.80 4.10 -19.50
N ILE A 336 -4.40 3.45 -18.49
CA ILE A 336 -4.00 2.15 -17.95
C ILE A 336 -4.94 1.03 -18.39
N TRP A 337 -6.11 1.35 -18.92
CA TRP A 337 -7.15 0.38 -19.27
C TRP A 337 -7.03 -0.17 -20.68
N THR A 338 -6.40 0.59 -21.58
CA THR A 338 -6.10 0.15 -22.94
C THR A 338 -4.68 -0.40 -23.01
N ASP A 339 -4.47 -1.47 -23.78
CA ASP A 339 -3.12 -1.91 -24.12
C ASP A 339 -2.51 -0.91 -25.11
N SER A 340 -1.27 -0.48 -24.85
CA SER A 340 -0.58 0.50 -25.69
C SER A 340 -0.42 -0.05 -27.11
N PRO A 341 -0.39 0.79 -28.17
CA PRO A 341 -0.18 0.34 -29.55
C PRO A 341 1.09 -0.48 -29.77
N THR A 342 2.10 -0.34 -28.89
CA THR A 342 3.32 -1.14 -28.86
C THR A 342 3.10 -2.62 -28.50
N ASP A 343 1.93 -2.99 -27.96
CA ASP A 343 1.53 -4.38 -27.70
C ASP A 343 0.95 -5.10 -28.92
N GLN A 344 0.73 -4.38 -30.02
CA GLN A 344 0.22 -4.95 -31.27
C GLN A 344 1.33 -5.19 -32.31
N SER A 345 2.59 -4.86 -31.99
CA SER A 345 3.73 -4.91 -32.93
C SER A 345 4.73 -6.05 -32.71
N ALA A 346 4.34 -7.14 -32.03
CA ALA A 346 5.13 -8.37 -32.05
C ALA A 346 4.53 -9.34 -33.09
N PRO A 347 5.22 -9.62 -34.20
CA PRO A 347 4.81 -10.62 -35.20
C PRO A 347 4.90 -12.06 -34.68
#